data_AF-A0A853EDT0-F1
#
_entry.id   AF-A0A853EDT0-F1
#
_cell.length_a   1.000
_cell.length_b   1.000
_cell.length_c   1.000
_cell.angle_alpha   90.00
_cell.angle_beta   90.00
_cell.angle_gamma   90.00
#
_symmetry.space_group_name_H-M   'P 1'
#
loop_
_entity.id
_entity.type
_entity.pdbx_description
1 polymer ?
#
loop_
_entity_poly.entity_id
_entity_poly.type
_entity_poly.pdbx_seq_one_letter_code
_entity_poly.pdbx_strand_id
1 'polypeptide(L)' 'GSHTTFRYDVLDRLIQETGFDGRTQRYHHDLTGKLIRSEDEGLVTISANLRVVVLRLI' A
#
# COMPACT_ATOMS: atom_id res chain seq x y z
N GLY A 1 7.67 -14.93 -15.58
CA GLY A 1 7.66 -13.46 -15.61
C GLY A 1 7.63 -12.97 -14.18
N SER A 2 8.25 -11.81 -13.91
CA SER A 2 8.06 -11.10 -12.65
C SER A 2 6.72 -10.35 -12.75
N HIS A 3 5.78 -10.62 -11.83
CA HIS A 3 4.44 -10.05 -11.87
C HIS A 3 4.18 -9.29 -10.57
N THR A 4 3.73 -8.05 -10.70
CA THR A 4 3.23 -7.23 -9.60
C THR A 4 1.73 -7.07 -9.77
N THR A 5 0.96 -7.18 -8.67
CA THR A 5 -0.48 -6.97 -8.70
C THR A 5 -0.89 -5.81 -7.80
N PHE A 6 -1.83 -5.01 -8.28
CA PHE A 6 -2.35 -3.85 -7.55
C PHE A 6 -3.85 -4.04 -7.33
N ARG A 7 -4.35 -3.59 -6.17
CA ARG A 7 -5.79 -3.55 -5.85
C ARG A 7 -6.18 -2.16 -5.43
N TYR A 8 -7.32 -1.72 -5.95
CA TYR A 8 -7.89 -0.40 -5.71
C TYR A 8 -9.25 -0.55 -5.04
N ASP A 9 -9.66 0.47 -4.28
CA ASP A 9 -11.03 0.59 -3.81
C ASP A 9 -11.93 1.29 -4.85
N VAL A 10 -13.21 1.46 -4.50
CA VAL A 10 -14.23 2.09 -5.37
C VAL A 10 -13.98 3.58 -5.65
N LEU A 11 -13.06 4.20 -4.92
CA LEU A 11 -12.63 5.59 -5.11
C LEU A 11 -11.30 5.67 -5.88
N ASP A 12 -10.88 4.56 -6.52
CA ASP A 12 -9.64 4.45 -7.28
C ASP A 12 -8.37 4.65 -6.44
N ARG A 13 -8.44 4.36 -5.13
CA ARG A 13 -7.30 4.47 -4.22
C ARG A 13 -6.61 3.13 -4.06
N LEU A 14 -5.28 3.11 -4.14
CA LEU A 14 -4.48 1.90 -3.96
C LEU A 14 -4.62 1.36 -2.53
N ILE A 15 -5.17 0.15 -2.35
CA ILE A 15 -5.37 -0.48 -1.05
C ILE A 15 -4.44 -1.69 -0.82
N GLN A 16 -3.86 -2.23 -1.89
CA GLN A 16 -2.91 -3.33 -1.79
C GLN A 16 -1.97 -3.36 -2.99
N GLU A 17 -0.71 -3.66 -2.73
CA GLU A 17 0.31 -3.98 -3.72
C GLU A 17 0.94 -5.31 -3.34
N THR A 18 1.13 -6.20 -4.31
CA THR A 18 1.90 -7.44 -4.13
C THR A 18 3.02 -7.47 -5.16
N GLY A 19 4.26 -7.44 -4.68
CA GLY A 19 5.48 -7.43 -5.48
C GLY A 19 5.77 -8.78 -6.14
N PHE A 20 6.78 -8.79 -7.00
CA PHE A 20 7.21 -10.01 -7.71
C PHE A 20 7.80 -11.08 -6.80
N ASP A 21 8.28 -10.66 -5.64
CA ASP A 21 8.80 -11.49 -4.56
C ASP A 21 7.68 -12.08 -3.67
N GLY A 22 6.41 -11.77 -3.99
CA GLY A 22 5.24 -12.21 -3.24
C GLY A 22 4.93 -11.37 -2.01
N ARG A 23 5.75 -10.37 -1.69
CA ARG A 23 5.54 -9.49 -0.53
C ARG A 23 4.35 -8.59 -0.78
N THR A 24 3.50 -8.44 0.23
CA THR A 24 2.25 -7.69 0.11
C THR A 24 2.24 -6.52 1.08
N GLN A 25 2.02 -5.33 0.53
CA GLN A 25 1.75 -4.12 1.29
C GLN A 25 0.25 -3.79 1.24
N ARG A 26 -0.32 -3.36 2.38
CA ARG A 26 -1.72 -2.94 2.49
C ARG A 26 -1.84 -1.53 3.02
N TYR A 27 -2.74 -0.77 2.41
CA TYR A 27 -2.93 0.64 2.66
C TYR A 27 -4.36 0.90 3.15
N HIS A 28 -4.51 1.65 4.24
CA HIS A 28 -5.81 2.05 4.77
C HIS A 28 -5.96 3.56 4.72
N HIS A 29 -7.07 3.99 4.13
CA HIS A 29 -7.45 5.39 4.02
C HIS A 29 -8.62 5.69 4.95
N ASP A 30 -8.67 6.91 5.49
CA ASP A 30 -9.87 7.41 6.15
C ASP A 30 -10.92 7.90 5.13
N LEU A 31 -12.05 8.39 5.65
CA LEU A 31 -13.16 8.90 4.85
C LEU A 31 -12.80 10.17 4.06
N THR A 32 -11.74 10.88 4.46
CA THR A 32 -11.24 12.07 3.75
C THR A 32 -10.23 11.71 2.65
N GLY A 33 -9.87 10.43 2.52
CA GLY A 33 -8.86 9.97 1.57
C GLY A 33 -7.43 10.04 2.09
N LYS A 34 -7.23 10.39 3.37
CA LYS A 34 -5.90 10.40 3.97
C LYS A 34 -5.46 8.99 4.29
N LEU A 35 -4.23 8.63 3.91
CA LEU A 35 -3.63 7.36 4.33
C LEU A 35 -3.35 7.40 5.84
N ILE A 36 -3.98 6.50 6.58
CA ILE A 36 -3.86 6.40 8.05
C ILE A 36 -3.02 5.20 8.48
N ARG A 37 -2.78 4.24 7.59
CA ARG A 37 -2.02 3.02 7.91
C ARG A 37 -1.39 2.39 6.67
N SER A 38 -0.15 1.96 6.82
CA SER A 38 0.49 0.99 5.91
C SER A 38 0.89 -0.25 6.70
N GLU A 39 0.58 -1.43 6.17
CA GLU A 39 1.07 -2.72 6.65
C GLU A 39 2.06 -3.28 5.63
N ASP A 40 3.29 -3.55 6.05
CA ASP A 40 4.27 -4.32 5.28
C ASP A 40 4.79 -5.45 6.17
N GLU A 41 4.62 -6.73 5.78
CA GLU A 41 5.09 -7.94 6.49
C GLU A 41 5.49 -7.78 7.99
N GLY A 42 4.56 -7.31 8.82
CA GLY A 42 4.74 -7.17 10.27
C GLY A 42 5.11 -5.78 10.80
N LEU A 43 5.47 -4.82 9.94
CA LEU A 43 5.64 -3.41 10.29
C LEU A 43 4.36 -2.63 9.98
N VAL A 44 3.67 -2.19 11.04
CA VAL A 44 2.55 -1.26 10.93
C VAL A 44 3.09 0.16 11.13
N THR A 45 3.04 0.98 10.08
CA THR A 45 3.38 2.41 10.21
C THR A 45 2.10 3.23 10.33
N ILE A 46 1.95 3.92 11.46
CA ILE A 46 0.86 4.88 11.72
C ILE A 46 1.51 6.25 11.79
N SER A 47 1.53 7.00 10.68
CA SER A 47 2.04 8.37 10.70
C SER A 47 1.13 9.30 9.93
N ALA A 48 0.97 10.53 10.43
CA ALA A 48 0.02 11.51 9.89
C ALA A 48 0.41 12.10 8.53
N ASN A 49 1.57 11.71 7.96
CA ASN A 49 2.14 12.23 6.72
C ASN A 49 2.83 11.10 5.93
N LEU A 50 2.10 10.05 5.53
CA LEU A 50 2.59 9.17 4.48
C LEU A 50 2.35 9.83 3.12
N ARG A 51 3.41 10.25 2.44
CA ARG A 51 3.38 10.23 0.96
C ARG A 51 3.44 8.76 0.56
N VAL A 52 2.58 8.35 -0.37
CA VAL A 52 2.65 6.99 -0.94
C VAL A 52 4.02 6.84 -1.57
N VAL A 53 4.95 6.20 -0.86
CA VAL A 53 6.24 5.81 -1.41
C VAL A 53 6.02 4.45 -2.05
N VAL A 54 5.56 4.45 -3.31
CA VAL A 54 5.64 3.28 -4.20
C VAL A 54 7.12 3.08 -4.55
N LEU A 55 7.96 2.75 -3.56
CA LEU A 55 9.33 2.34 -3.81
C LEU A 55 9.69 1.20 -2.86
N ARG A 56 9.55 -0.02 -3.37
CA ARG A 56 10.70 -0.93 -3.46
C ARG A 56 10.46 -1.96 -4.57
N LEU A 57 10.74 -1.52 -5.79
CA LEU A 57 11.14 -2.37 -6.92
C LEU A 57 12.67 -2.37 -6.97
N ILE A 58 13.32 -3.09 -6.06
CA ILE A 58 14.71 -3.56 -6.20
C ILE A 58 14.85 -4.89 -5.48
#